data_AF-A0A2W6DL32-F1
#
_entry.id   AF-A0A2W6DL32-F1
#
_cell.length_a   1.000
_cell.length_b   1.000
_cell.length_c   1.000
_cell.angle_alpha   90.00
_cell.angle_beta   90.00
_cell.angle_gamma   90.00
#
_symmetry.space_group_name_H-M   'P 1'
#
loop_
_entity.id
_entity.type
_entity.pdbx_description
1 polymer ?
#
loop_
_entity_poly.entity_id
_entity_poly.type
_entity_poly.pdbx_seq_one_letter_code
_entity_poly.pdbx_strand_id
1 'polypeptide(L)'
;MRGRDDHGAVAILVAIFCTVMFGLAALIVDLGFARDVRREYQGAADSAALAAAQFLSKNPAALPSDVADIAHRYAASSAGIQPADWAGCIDPTALPTAIAPCISSDPAARLVQVRLPSRQIPTFFAGAVSGGKNPNVSATAQATWGLANGVSCAVCVLGDADLGNADLTVNGGDVAINGGVSTGPGGGITVVTPGQIGVAGDVTPGANLAPAGVKIDPFADPLAIAPPTPALTPATAAAGPLCVPGNYTTITACTVLLPGIYVIVGRNVFTGASPLVAAGALLFFTCANADVPRRCSTGGDSVGSIEVAGTGTIALTGSTALGPRLAVFYDPDNTAPLRLCDDGLATVTGDVYAPAATMDTSGSGNLDIVNSLLVVGAISGGGGRSRVSLTFAGTPPTVTSAKPPTLTK
;
A
#
# COMPACT_ATOMS: atom_id res chain seq x y z
N MET A 1 58.33 -9.51 -73.70
CA MET A 1 57.79 -8.24 -73.13
C MET A 1 57.31 -8.56 -71.72
N ARG A 2 58.04 -8.08 -70.71
CA ARG A 2 57.83 -8.42 -69.29
C ARG A 2 56.72 -7.53 -68.72
N GLY A 3 55.73 -8.14 -68.09
CA GLY A 3 54.62 -7.47 -67.42
C GLY A 3 55.13 -6.61 -66.26
N ARG A 4 55.12 -5.30 -66.47
CA ARG A 4 55.20 -4.28 -65.43
C ARG A 4 53.85 -3.58 -65.39
N ASP A 5 53.39 -3.31 -64.17
CA ASP A 5 52.46 -2.22 -63.80
C ASP A 5 51.08 -2.54 -63.20
N ASP A 6 50.79 -3.75 -62.70
CA ASP A 6 49.56 -3.99 -61.91
C ASP A 6 49.74 -3.79 -60.38
N HIS A 7 50.98 -3.78 -59.86
CA HIS A 7 51.22 -3.68 -58.41
C HIS A 7 50.84 -2.32 -57.79
N GLY A 8 50.87 -1.23 -58.58
CA GLY A 8 50.50 0.10 -58.10
C GLY A 8 48.98 0.31 -57.99
N ALA A 9 48.22 -0.26 -58.94
CA ALA A 9 46.76 -0.19 -58.94
C ALA A 9 46.17 -0.95 -57.74
N VAL A 10 46.75 -2.11 -57.40
CA VAL A 10 46.36 -2.89 -56.21
C VAL A 10 46.60 -2.09 -54.93
N ALA A 11 47.74 -1.39 -54.81
CA ALA A 11 48.04 -0.58 -53.64
C ALA A 11 47.03 0.57 -53.43
N ILE A 12 46.60 1.23 -54.51
CA ILE A 12 45.59 2.30 -54.45
C ILE A 12 44.24 1.74 -54.02
N LEU A 13 43.83 0.61 -54.59
CA LEU A 13 42.55 -0.02 -54.26
C LEU A 13 42.54 -0.48 -52.80
N VAL A 14 43.62 -1.11 -52.33
CA VAL A 14 43.78 -1.49 -50.91
C VAL A 14 43.73 -0.25 -50.00
N ALA A 15 44.42 0.84 -50.35
CA ALA A 15 44.40 2.06 -49.55
C ALA A 15 42.98 2.64 -49.42
N ILE A 16 42.21 2.66 -50.51
CA ILE A 16 40.82 3.13 -50.50
C ILE A 16 39.94 2.22 -49.63
N PHE A 17 40.02 0.90 -49.83
CA PHE A 17 39.23 -0.05 -49.03
C PHE A 17 39.58 -0.02 -47.55
N CYS A 18 40.86 0.05 -47.19
CA CYS A 18 41.30 0.20 -45.80
C CYS A 18 40.73 1.49 -45.19
N THR A 19 40.78 2.61 -45.91
CA THR A 19 40.23 3.89 -45.42
C THR A 19 38.73 3.80 -45.17
N VAL A 20 37.98 3.17 -46.08
CA VAL A 20 36.54 2.94 -45.93
C VAL A 20 36.25 2.02 -44.75
N MET A 21 36.98 0.91 -44.60
CA MET A 21 36.79 -0.02 -43.48
C MET A 21 37.08 0.63 -42.13
N PHE A 22 38.15 1.43 -42.02
CA PHE A 22 38.44 2.18 -40.79
C PHE A 22 37.40 3.26 -40.51
N GLY A 23 36.91 3.96 -41.54
CA GLY A 23 35.82 4.93 -41.40
C GLY A 23 34.52 4.28 -40.89
N LEU A 24 34.17 3.10 -41.38
CA LEU A 24 33.01 2.34 -40.90
C LEU A 24 33.22 1.79 -39.48
N ALA A 25 34.42 1.29 -39.15
CA ALA A 25 34.73 0.81 -37.81
C ALA A 25 34.64 1.93 -36.77
N ALA A 26 35.17 3.11 -37.09
CA ALA A 26 35.03 4.33 -36.29
C ALA A 26 33.57 4.68 -36.00
N LEU A 27 32.72 4.69 -37.03
CA LEU A 27 31.28 4.96 -36.89
C LEU A 27 30.59 3.95 -35.98
N ILE A 28 30.93 2.66 -36.12
CA ILE A 28 30.35 1.58 -35.30
C ILE A 28 30.73 1.76 -33.82
N VAL A 29 31.99 2.11 -33.52
CA VAL A 29 32.45 2.33 -32.14
C VAL A 29 31.73 3.52 -31.51
N ASP A 30 31.63 4.65 -32.21
CA ASP A 30 30.93 5.83 -31.67
C ASP A 30 29.44 5.59 -31.46
N LEU A 31 28.78 4.89 -32.40
CA LEU A 31 27.37 4.52 -32.25
C LEU A 31 27.17 3.48 -31.15
N GLY A 32 28.12 2.58 -30.96
CA GLY A 32 28.15 1.60 -29.87
C GLY A 32 28.20 2.31 -28.51
N PHE A 33 29.19 3.17 -28.32
CA PHE A 33 29.33 3.98 -27.11
C PHE A 33 28.08 4.84 -26.83
N ALA A 34 27.54 5.48 -27.87
CA ALA A 34 26.31 6.27 -27.74
C ALA A 34 25.09 5.44 -27.29
N ARG A 35 24.98 4.21 -27.80
CA ARG A 35 23.91 3.28 -27.41
C ARG A 35 24.09 2.77 -25.99
N ASP A 36 25.32 2.53 -25.56
CA ASP A 36 25.63 2.08 -24.20
C ASP A 36 25.31 3.18 -23.18
N VAL A 37 25.75 4.43 -23.40
CA VAL A 37 25.40 5.57 -22.54
C VAL A 37 23.89 5.79 -22.50
N ARG A 38 23.19 5.64 -23.63
CA ARG A 38 21.72 5.76 -23.64
C ARG A 38 21.03 4.70 -22.78
N ARG A 39 21.55 3.47 -22.74
CA ARG A 39 21.01 2.41 -21.87
C ARG A 39 21.24 2.71 -20.40
N GLU A 40 22.41 3.21 -20.05
CA GLU A 40 22.74 3.64 -18.69
C GLU A 40 21.80 4.77 -18.23
N TYR A 41 21.59 5.78 -19.07
CA TYR A 41 20.64 6.87 -18.80
C TYR A 41 19.20 6.37 -18.63
N GLN A 42 18.76 5.44 -19.48
CA GLN A 42 17.42 4.87 -19.33
C GLN A 42 17.28 4.09 -18.02
N GLY A 43 18.27 3.27 -17.66
CA GLY A 43 18.28 2.56 -16.38
C GLY A 43 18.25 3.50 -15.17
N ALA A 44 18.99 4.61 -15.24
CA ALA A 44 18.95 5.64 -14.20
C ALA A 44 17.57 6.30 -14.09
N ALA A 45 16.95 6.67 -15.22
CA ALA A 45 15.60 7.25 -15.23
C ALA A 45 14.57 6.27 -14.65
N ASP A 46 14.61 5.00 -15.08
CA ASP A 46 13.71 3.95 -14.60
C ASP A 46 13.87 3.72 -13.09
N SER A 47 15.12 3.67 -12.59
CA SER A 47 15.40 3.50 -11.17
C SER A 47 14.91 4.67 -10.32
N ALA A 48 15.08 5.90 -10.81
CA ALA A 48 14.63 7.10 -10.13
C ALA A 48 13.10 7.21 -10.11
N ALA A 49 12.43 6.88 -11.22
CA ALA A 49 10.97 6.87 -11.31
C ALA A 49 10.37 5.81 -10.38
N LEU A 50 10.93 4.59 -10.35
CA LEU A 50 10.48 3.53 -9.46
C LEU A 50 10.66 3.89 -7.97
N ALA A 51 11.81 4.48 -7.61
CA ALA A 51 12.08 4.90 -6.24
C ALA A 51 11.12 6.00 -5.77
N ALA A 52 10.85 6.98 -6.63
CA ALA A 52 9.89 8.04 -6.35
C ALA A 52 8.46 7.49 -6.22
N ALA A 53 8.04 6.58 -7.10
CA ALA A 53 6.76 5.89 -7.00
C ALA A 53 6.64 5.07 -5.70
N GLN A 54 7.71 4.37 -5.30
CA GLN A 54 7.73 3.63 -4.04
C GLN A 54 7.69 4.54 -2.80
N PHE A 55 8.29 5.73 -2.88
CA PHE A 55 8.19 6.72 -1.82
C PHE A 55 6.76 7.25 -1.68
N LEU A 56 6.10 7.54 -2.82
CA LEU A 56 4.72 8.00 -2.87
C LEU A 56 3.70 6.93 -2.49
N SER A 57 3.99 5.65 -2.73
CA SER A 57 3.13 4.57 -2.24
C SER A 57 3.09 4.52 -0.71
N LYS A 58 4.17 4.91 -0.04
CA LYS A 58 4.26 4.97 1.43
C LYS A 58 3.81 6.31 2.00
N ASN A 59 3.96 7.39 1.23
CA ASN A 59 3.68 8.76 1.64
C ASN A 59 2.83 9.44 0.56
N PRO A 60 1.55 9.07 0.42
CA PRO A 60 0.74 9.53 -0.70
C PRO A 60 0.41 11.04 -0.62
N ALA A 61 0.56 11.65 0.56
CA ALA A 61 0.44 13.09 0.80
C ALA A 61 1.80 13.82 0.83
N ALA A 62 2.89 13.17 0.40
CA ALA A 62 4.21 13.81 0.38
C ALA A 62 4.22 15.03 -0.55
N LEU A 63 5.03 16.03 -0.18
CA LEU A 63 5.21 17.20 -1.01
C LEU A 63 6.00 16.83 -2.28
N PRO A 64 5.73 17.47 -3.43
CA PRO A 64 6.49 17.22 -4.66
C PRO A 64 8.01 17.38 -4.50
N SER A 65 8.47 18.23 -3.58
CA SER A 65 9.89 18.40 -3.25
C SER A 65 10.53 17.13 -2.67
N ASP A 66 9.81 16.41 -1.80
CA ASP A 66 10.32 15.18 -1.17
C ASP A 66 10.47 14.06 -2.21
N VAL A 67 9.52 14.01 -3.15
CA VAL A 67 9.55 13.09 -4.29
C VAL A 67 10.75 13.38 -5.19
N ALA A 68 10.99 14.67 -5.49
CA ALA A 68 12.12 15.11 -6.29
C ALA A 68 13.45 14.76 -5.61
N ASP A 69 13.58 14.98 -4.31
CA ASP A 69 14.79 14.63 -3.54
C ASP A 69 15.13 13.14 -3.61
N ILE A 70 14.12 12.26 -3.50
CA ILE A 70 14.31 10.82 -3.66
C ILE A 70 14.77 10.49 -5.08
N ALA A 71 14.09 10.99 -6.10
CA ALA A 71 14.47 10.75 -7.50
C ALA A 71 15.89 11.27 -7.80
N HIS A 72 16.30 12.42 -7.25
CA HIS A 72 17.66 12.94 -7.38
C HIS A 72 18.71 12.01 -6.79
N ARG A 73 18.49 11.43 -5.60
CA ARG A 73 19.45 10.50 -4.98
C ARG A 73 19.70 9.28 -5.85
N TYR A 74 18.64 8.71 -6.43
CA TYR A 74 18.75 7.53 -7.29
C TYR A 74 19.38 7.87 -8.65
N ALA A 75 19.05 9.03 -9.23
CA ALA A 75 19.70 9.48 -10.46
C ALA A 75 21.21 9.79 -10.24
N ALA A 76 21.58 10.34 -9.08
CA ALA A 76 22.96 10.59 -8.69
C ALA A 76 23.74 9.29 -8.49
N SER A 77 23.16 8.27 -7.84
CA SER A 77 23.83 6.98 -7.66
C SER A 77 23.96 6.18 -8.96
N SER A 78 22.98 6.28 -9.86
CA SER A 78 22.92 5.46 -11.07
C SER A 78 23.67 6.05 -12.26
N ALA A 79 23.65 7.37 -12.44
CA ALA A 79 24.26 8.05 -13.59
C ALA A 79 25.11 9.29 -13.21
N GLY A 80 25.37 9.51 -11.92
CA GLY A 80 26.19 10.63 -11.43
C GLY A 80 25.53 12.01 -11.54
N ILE A 81 24.24 12.07 -11.88
CA ILE A 81 23.53 13.33 -12.16
C ILE A 81 23.17 14.01 -10.85
N GLN A 82 23.69 15.22 -10.65
CA GLN A 82 23.52 16.00 -9.41
C GLN A 82 22.28 16.88 -9.48
N PRO A 83 21.64 17.24 -8.35
CA PRO A 83 20.48 18.13 -8.33
C PRO A 83 20.68 19.44 -9.12
N ALA A 84 21.92 19.97 -9.12
CA ALA A 84 22.28 21.16 -9.88
C ALA A 84 22.13 21.02 -11.40
N ASP A 85 22.20 19.80 -11.94
CA ASP A 85 21.99 19.52 -13.37
C ASP A 85 20.52 19.73 -13.79
N TRP A 86 19.60 19.85 -12.83
CA TRP A 86 18.19 20.20 -13.02
C TRP A 86 17.88 21.68 -12.72
N ALA A 87 18.87 22.57 -12.66
CA ALA A 87 18.67 23.98 -12.31
C ALA A 87 17.66 24.76 -13.19
N GLY A 88 17.20 24.19 -14.31
CA GLY A 88 16.14 24.74 -15.17
C GLY A 88 14.78 24.05 -15.05
N CYS A 89 14.60 23.15 -14.07
CA CYS A 89 13.33 22.50 -13.85
C CYS A 89 12.35 23.44 -13.13
N ILE A 90 11.32 23.87 -13.85
CA ILE A 90 10.21 24.65 -13.31
C ILE A 90 8.95 23.84 -13.60
N ASP A 91 8.42 23.13 -12.59
CA ASP A 91 7.22 22.29 -12.76
C ASP A 91 6.07 22.77 -11.87
N PRO A 92 5.19 23.66 -12.36
CA PRO A 92 4.08 24.18 -11.56
C PRO A 92 2.86 23.25 -11.50
N THR A 93 2.70 22.25 -12.39
CA THR A 93 1.59 21.28 -12.35
C THR A 93 1.89 20.04 -13.20
N ALA A 94 1.75 18.86 -12.59
CA ALA A 94 1.72 17.52 -13.16
C ALA A 94 1.23 17.38 -14.63
N LEU A 95 2.19 17.11 -15.54
CA LEU A 95 2.20 16.36 -16.83
C LEU A 95 0.99 16.41 -17.81
N PRO A 96 1.25 16.57 -19.13
CA PRO A 96 1.83 15.48 -19.95
C PRO A 96 3.01 15.84 -20.87
N THR A 97 3.55 17.05 -20.81
CA THR A 97 4.71 17.42 -21.64
C THR A 97 5.64 18.36 -20.89
N ALA A 98 6.37 17.85 -19.90
CA ALA A 98 7.55 18.56 -19.38
C ALA A 98 8.56 18.69 -20.52
N ILE A 99 8.65 19.88 -21.13
CA ILE A 99 9.58 20.19 -22.25
C ILE A 99 11.03 20.24 -21.75
N ALA A 100 11.23 20.50 -20.45
CA ALA A 100 12.51 20.55 -19.74
C ALA A 100 12.80 19.25 -18.95
N PRO A 101 14.08 18.94 -18.64
CA PRO A 101 14.40 17.87 -17.71
C PRO A 101 13.82 18.18 -16.33
N CYS A 102 12.89 17.34 -15.87
CA CYS A 102 12.14 17.56 -14.64
C CYS A 102 11.70 16.24 -14.02
N ILE A 103 11.41 16.31 -12.72
CA ILE A 103 10.72 15.27 -11.97
C ILE A 103 9.34 15.82 -11.65
N SER A 104 8.29 15.16 -12.14
CA SER A 104 6.90 15.51 -11.87
C SER A 104 6.20 14.35 -11.21
N SER A 105 5.25 14.64 -10.33
CA SER A 105 4.32 13.66 -9.79
C SER A 105 2.89 14.19 -9.93
N ASP A 106 1.99 13.35 -10.41
CA ASP A 106 0.55 13.59 -10.40
C ASP A 106 -0.11 12.76 -9.30
N PRO A 107 -0.52 13.35 -8.17
CA PRO A 107 -1.23 12.64 -7.11
C PRO A 107 -2.57 12.04 -7.54
N ALA A 108 -3.25 12.68 -8.50
CA ALA A 108 -4.55 12.21 -8.99
C ALA A 108 -4.39 11.05 -9.98
N ALA A 109 -3.41 11.13 -10.88
CA ALA A 109 -3.10 10.04 -11.82
C ALA A 109 -2.17 8.96 -11.23
N ARG A 110 -1.69 9.15 -9.99
CA ARG A 110 -0.67 8.35 -9.31
C ARG A 110 0.51 8.01 -10.23
N LEU A 111 1.00 9.00 -10.97
CA LEU A 111 2.07 8.86 -11.96
C LEU A 111 3.25 9.78 -11.66
N VAL A 112 4.44 9.20 -11.55
CA VAL A 112 5.70 9.95 -11.48
C VAL A 112 6.35 9.87 -12.83
N GLN A 113 6.84 11.00 -13.32
CA GLN A 113 7.75 11.04 -14.45
C GLN A 113 9.10 11.59 -14.01
N VAL A 114 10.16 10.92 -14.43
CA VAL A 114 11.53 11.39 -14.30
C VAL A 114 12.11 11.59 -15.68
N ARG A 115 12.51 12.83 -15.99
CA ARG A 115 13.24 13.17 -17.21
C ARG A 115 14.64 13.66 -16.86
N LEU A 116 15.64 12.91 -17.30
CA LEU A 116 17.04 13.23 -17.04
C LEU A 116 17.54 14.36 -17.96
N PRO A 117 18.43 15.23 -17.45
CA PRO A 117 19.07 16.28 -18.24
C PRO A 117 19.88 15.68 -19.39
N SER A 118 19.94 16.41 -20.51
CA SER A 118 20.67 15.96 -21.68
C SER A 118 22.17 16.11 -21.48
N ARG A 119 22.94 15.05 -21.71
CA ARG A 119 24.41 15.09 -21.71
C ARG A 119 24.95 14.92 -23.13
N GLN A 120 25.96 15.73 -23.46
CA GLN A 120 26.74 15.55 -24.68
C GLN A 120 27.74 14.42 -24.47
N ILE A 121 27.69 13.43 -25.36
CA ILE A 121 28.68 12.35 -25.37
C ILE A 121 29.79 12.67 -26.37
N PRO A 122 31.06 12.51 -25.98
CA PRO A 122 32.16 12.70 -26.92
C PRO A 122 32.04 11.67 -28.06
N THR A 123 32.27 12.14 -29.28
CA THR A 123 32.50 11.26 -30.43
C THR A 123 33.99 11.16 -30.65
N PHE A 124 34.55 9.95 -30.62
CA PHE A 124 35.99 9.75 -30.67
C PHE A 124 36.51 9.85 -32.10
N PHE A 125 35.74 9.39 -33.09
CA PHE A 125 36.17 9.34 -34.49
C PHE A 125 35.20 10.05 -35.45
N ALA A 126 33.90 10.03 -35.16
CA ALA A 126 32.85 10.67 -35.93
C ALA A 126 32.88 12.19 -35.81
N GLY A 127 33.51 12.75 -34.76
CA GLY A 127 33.71 14.20 -34.62
C GLY A 127 34.50 14.83 -35.78
N ALA A 128 35.41 14.07 -36.39
CA ALA A 128 36.17 14.48 -37.57
C ALA A 128 35.31 14.49 -38.86
N VAL A 129 34.21 13.71 -38.90
CA VAL A 129 33.31 13.58 -40.05
C VAL A 129 32.05 14.44 -39.89
N SER A 130 31.59 14.68 -38.66
CA SER A 130 30.35 15.40 -38.33
C SER A 130 30.55 16.90 -38.04
N GLY A 131 31.78 17.40 -38.15
CA GLY A 131 32.10 18.81 -37.86
C GLY A 131 32.07 19.15 -36.37
N GLY A 132 32.46 18.21 -35.50
CA GLY A 132 32.65 18.46 -34.07
C GLY A 132 31.37 18.55 -33.22
N LYS A 133 30.21 18.15 -33.75
CA LYS A 133 28.96 18.15 -32.99
C LYS A 133 28.79 16.83 -32.23
N ASN A 134 28.82 16.93 -30.90
CA ASN A 134 28.52 15.81 -30.01
C ASN A 134 27.00 15.59 -29.93
N PRO A 135 26.51 14.34 -30.03
CA PRO A 135 25.09 14.05 -29.88
C PRO A 135 24.65 14.18 -28.41
N ASN A 136 23.40 14.59 -28.21
CA ASN A 136 22.78 14.68 -26.89
C ASN A 136 22.07 13.37 -26.55
N VAL A 137 22.28 12.87 -25.33
CA VAL A 137 21.55 11.73 -24.76
C VAL A 137 20.72 12.22 -23.59
N SER A 138 19.43 11.86 -23.59
CA SER A 138 18.49 12.09 -22.49
C SER A 138 17.57 10.86 -22.42
N ALA A 139 17.02 10.62 -21.23
CA ALA A 139 16.08 9.54 -20.97
C ALA A 139 14.90 10.06 -20.15
N THR A 140 13.75 9.42 -20.37
CA THR A 140 12.52 9.68 -19.63
C THR A 140 11.97 8.34 -19.17
N ALA A 141 11.49 8.29 -17.95
CA ALA A 141 10.80 7.14 -17.39
C ALA A 141 9.53 7.59 -16.66
N GLN A 142 8.52 6.74 -16.67
CA GLN A 142 7.31 6.92 -15.89
C GLN A 142 7.06 5.69 -15.02
N ALA A 143 6.60 5.92 -13.80
CA ALA A 143 6.22 4.88 -12.87
C ALA A 143 4.92 5.27 -12.18
N THR A 144 4.02 4.31 -12.02
CA THR A 144 2.79 4.49 -11.24
C THR A 144 2.98 3.98 -9.82
N TRP A 145 2.22 4.54 -8.88
CA TRP A 145 2.15 4.05 -7.50
C TRP A 145 0.71 3.75 -7.09
N GLY A 146 0.55 3.01 -5.99
CA GLY A 146 -0.76 2.58 -5.49
C GLY A 146 -1.04 1.11 -5.73
N LEU A 147 -2.31 0.73 -5.69
CA LEU A 147 -2.75 -0.67 -5.59
C LEU A 147 -2.45 -1.52 -6.84
N ALA A 148 -2.05 -0.91 -7.95
CA ALA A 148 -1.54 -1.61 -9.11
C ALA A 148 -0.13 -2.17 -8.81
N ASN A 149 -0.08 -3.44 -8.35
CA ASN A 149 1.13 -4.25 -8.08
C ASN A 149 1.80 -4.07 -6.70
N GLY A 150 1.03 -3.73 -5.67
CA GLY A 150 1.49 -3.69 -4.28
C GLY A 150 0.38 -3.13 -3.38
N VAL A 151 -0.36 -4.01 -2.72
CA VAL A 151 -1.51 -3.60 -1.91
C VAL A 151 -0.99 -3.00 -0.61
N SER A 152 -1.28 -1.73 -0.37
CA SER A 152 -0.95 -1.03 0.86
C SER A 152 -2.28 -0.53 1.41
N CYS A 153 -2.91 -1.29 2.30
CA CYS A 153 -4.28 -1.04 2.74
C CYS A 153 -4.33 -0.53 4.19
N ALA A 154 -5.20 0.46 4.41
CA ALA A 154 -5.66 0.91 5.74
C ALA A 154 -6.94 0.20 6.17
N VAL A 155 -7.72 -0.28 5.20
CA VAL A 155 -8.79 -1.26 5.40
C VAL A 155 -8.54 -2.42 4.44
N CYS A 156 -8.34 -3.61 4.99
CA CYS A 156 -8.06 -4.83 4.24
C CYS A 156 -9.18 -5.84 4.51
N VAL A 157 -9.95 -6.17 3.48
CA VAL A 157 -11.00 -7.20 3.53
C VAL A 157 -10.50 -8.42 2.76
N LEU A 158 -10.31 -9.54 3.47
CA LEU A 158 -9.69 -10.75 2.91
C LEU A 158 -10.66 -11.61 2.06
N GLY A 159 -11.95 -11.33 2.14
CA GLY A 159 -13.04 -11.93 1.39
C GLY A 159 -13.98 -10.87 0.82
N ASP A 160 -15.29 -11.16 0.83
CA ASP A 160 -16.31 -10.27 0.26
C ASP A 160 -16.66 -9.09 1.20
N ALA A 161 -17.01 -7.96 0.59
CA ALA A 161 -17.48 -6.77 1.28
C ALA A 161 -18.90 -6.40 0.80
N ASP A 162 -19.91 -6.86 1.54
CA ASP A 162 -21.28 -6.37 1.36
C ASP A 162 -21.57 -5.35 2.44
N LEU A 163 -21.71 -4.07 2.08
CA LEU A 163 -21.98 -3.02 3.05
C LEU A 163 -23.48 -2.84 3.34
N GLY A 164 -24.38 -3.43 2.55
CA GLY A 164 -25.79 -3.07 2.63
C GLY A 164 -25.96 -1.54 2.60
N ASN A 165 -26.69 -0.96 3.56
CA ASN A 165 -26.85 0.50 3.67
C ASN A 165 -25.83 1.18 4.60
N ALA A 166 -24.75 0.51 4.98
CA ALA A 166 -23.70 1.10 5.81
C ALA A 166 -22.73 1.98 5.01
N ASP A 167 -22.19 3.01 5.67
CA ASP A 167 -21.18 3.89 5.11
C ASP A 167 -19.80 3.58 5.72
N LEU A 168 -18.81 3.29 4.86
CA LEU A 168 -17.40 3.18 5.21
C LEU A 168 -16.64 4.38 4.66
N THR A 169 -16.09 5.22 5.54
CA THR A 169 -15.24 6.35 5.17
C THR A 169 -13.81 6.10 5.61
N VAL A 170 -12.84 6.24 4.70
CA VAL A 170 -11.41 6.08 4.99
C VAL A 170 -10.64 7.34 4.63
N ASN A 171 -9.87 7.86 5.58
CA ASN A 171 -9.03 9.03 5.40
C ASN A 171 -7.55 8.65 5.59
N GLY A 172 -6.70 8.98 4.62
CA GLY A 172 -5.24 8.80 4.73
C GLY A 172 -4.71 7.41 4.33
N GLY A 173 -5.51 6.54 3.73
CA GLY A 173 -5.05 5.23 3.26
C GLY A 173 -5.96 4.59 2.21
N ASP A 174 -5.53 3.46 1.65
CA ASP A 174 -6.29 2.74 0.63
C ASP A 174 -7.20 1.67 1.25
N VAL A 175 -8.28 1.33 0.54
CA VAL A 175 -9.15 0.18 0.83
C VAL A 175 -8.80 -0.93 -0.15
N ALA A 176 -8.55 -2.14 0.35
CA ALA A 176 -8.32 -3.30 -0.50
C ALA A 176 -9.29 -4.43 -0.12
N ILE A 177 -9.97 -4.96 -1.13
CA ILE A 177 -10.99 -6.01 -1.00
C ILE A 177 -10.57 -7.17 -1.91
N ASN A 178 -10.37 -8.33 -1.31
CA ASN A 178 -9.92 -9.52 -2.03
C ASN A 178 -11.09 -10.23 -2.75
N GLY A 179 -12.30 -10.16 -2.16
CA GLY A 179 -13.54 -10.66 -2.74
C GLY A 179 -14.27 -9.63 -3.59
N GLY A 180 -15.56 -9.88 -3.79
CA GLY A 180 -16.48 -8.95 -4.44
C GLY A 180 -16.95 -7.84 -3.50
N VAL A 181 -17.46 -6.76 -4.10
CA VAL A 181 -18.04 -5.63 -3.36
C VAL A 181 -19.47 -5.33 -3.81
N SER A 182 -20.35 -5.14 -2.82
CA SER A 182 -21.71 -4.68 -3.01
C SER A 182 -22.06 -3.59 -1.99
N THR A 183 -22.86 -2.62 -2.43
CA THR A 183 -23.47 -1.64 -1.54
C THR A 183 -24.94 -1.51 -1.89
N GLY A 184 -25.76 -1.28 -0.87
CA GLY A 184 -27.14 -0.88 -1.02
C GLY A 184 -27.28 0.61 -1.38
N PRO A 185 -28.50 1.09 -1.64
CA PRO A 185 -28.75 2.47 -2.08
C PRO A 185 -28.35 3.54 -1.06
N GLY A 186 -28.32 3.18 0.23
CA GLY A 186 -28.00 4.08 1.32
C GLY A 186 -26.58 3.93 1.88
N GLY A 187 -25.79 3.01 1.33
CA GLY A 187 -24.44 2.71 1.79
C GLY A 187 -23.40 2.96 0.71
N GLY A 188 -22.14 3.09 1.11
CA GLY A 188 -21.04 3.36 0.21
C GLY A 188 -19.67 3.25 0.85
N ILE A 189 -18.65 3.12 0.01
CA ILE A 189 -17.25 3.22 0.42
C ILE A 189 -16.71 4.54 -0.12
N THR A 190 -16.31 5.42 0.79
CA THR A 190 -15.69 6.71 0.47
C THR A 190 -14.27 6.75 0.99
N VAL A 191 -13.29 6.87 0.10
CA VAL A 191 -11.89 7.09 0.44
C VAL A 191 -11.53 8.52 0.10
N VAL A 192 -11.05 9.26 1.10
CA VAL A 192 -10.60 10.64 0.93
C VAL A 192 -9.30 10.64 0.10
N THR A 193 -9.28 11.44 -0.96
CA THR A 193 -8.12 11.56 -1.84
C THR A 193 -6.88 11.98 -1.05
N PRO A 194 -5.69 11.40 -1.34
CA PRO A 194 -5.33 10.63 -2.53
C PRO A 194 -5.61 9.11 -2.48
N GLY A 195 -6.36 8.57 -1.50
CA GLY A 195 -6.57 7.11 -1.36
C GLY A 195 -7.37 6.46 -2.51
N GLN A 196 -7.23 5.14 -2.67
CA GLN A 196 -7.90 4.31 -3.69
C GLN A 196 -8.72 3.17 -3.07
N ILE A 197 -9.67 2.66 -3.85
CA ILE A 197 -10.40 1.42 -3.57
C ILE A 197 -9.94 0.38 -4.57
N GLY A 198 -9.32 -0.70 -4.09
CA GLY A 198 -8.90 -1.85 -4.89
C GLY A 198 -9.80 -3.04 -4.65
N VAL A 199 -10.25 -3.68 -5.71
CA VAL A 199 -11.13 -4.85 -5.64
C VAL A 199 -10.56 -5.97 -6.52
N ALA A 200 -10.26 -7.12 -5.93
CA ALA A 200 -9.77 -8.29 -6.67
C ALA A 200 -10.91 -9.14 -7.23
N GLY A 201 -12.05 -9.22 -6.51
CA GLY A 201 -13.30 -9.79 -7.02
C GLY A 201 -14.08 -8.81 -7.89
N ASP A 202 -15.39 -9.00 -7.96
CA ASP A 202 -16.27 -8.22 -8.84
C ASP A 202 -16.96 -7.07 -8.09
N VAL A 203 -17.13 -5.95 -8.79
CA VAL A 203 -17.91 -4.81 -8.29
C VAL A 203 -19.34 -4.95 -8.79
N THR A 204 -20.29 -5.08 -7.87
CA THR A 204 -21.72 -5.15 -8.20
C THR A 204 -22.16 -3.89 -8.93
N PRO A 205 -22.91 -3.98 -10.05
CA PRO A 205 -23.40 -2.80 -10.75
C PRO A 205 -24.22 -1.89 -9.84
N GLY A 206 -23.88 -0.61 -9.80
CA GLY A 206 -24.54 0.38 -8.94
C GLY A 206 -23.95 0.47 -7.51
N ALA A 207 -22.91 -0.28 -7.19
CA ALA A 207 -22.17 -0.09 -5.95
C ALA A 207 -21.59 1.35 -5.87
N ASN A 208 -21.79 1.99 -4.73
CA ASN A 208 -21.39 3.35 -4.46
C ASN A 208 -19.96 3.39 -3.91
N LEU A 209 -19.00 3.54 -4.81
CA LEU A 209 -17.57 3.61 -4.51
C LEU A 209 -17.00 4.96 -4.95
N ALA A 210 -16.38 5.69 -4.03
CA ALA A 210 -15.74 6.97 -4.31
C ALA A 210 -14.32 6.98 -3.71
N PRO A 211 -13.23 7.06 -4.49
CA PRO A 211 -13.19 7.03 -5.96
C PRO A 211 -13.63 5.67 -6.53
N ALA A 212 -13.84 5.59 -7.84
CA ALA A 212 -14.22 4.34 -8.49
C ALA A 212 -13.21 3.21 -8.19
N GLY A 213 -13.73 2.00 -7.95
CA GLY A 213 -12.91 0.83 -7.66
C GLY A 213 -11.97 0.48 -8.82
N VAL A 214 -10.72 0.20 -8.49
CA VAL A 214 -9.67 -0.26 -9.41
C VAL A 214 -9.52 -1.77 -9.25
N LYS A 215 -9.40 -2.51 -10.37
CA LYS A 215 -9.12 -3.94 -10.33
C LYS A 215 -7.70 -4.19 -9.80
N ILE A 216 -7.56 -5.05 -8.80
CA ILE A 216 -6.26 -5.46 -8.23
C ILE A 216 -6.11 -6.98 -8.33
N ASP A 217 -4.88 -7.46 -8.15
CA ASP A 217 -4.64 -8.90 -8.00
C ASP A 217 -5.07 -9.37 -6.60
N PRO A 218 -5.52 -10.61 -6.43
CA PRO A 218 -5.78 -11.19 -5.13
C PRO A 218 -4.54 -11.09 -4.22
N PHE A 219 -4.78 -10.85 -2.93
CA PHE A 219 -3.72 -10.63 -1.94
C PHE A 219 -3.93 -11.52 -0.71
N ALA A 220 -2.83 -11.81 0.00
CA ALA A 220 -2.84 -12.55 1.26
C ALA A 220 -2.96 -11.60 2.46
N ASP A 221 -3.16 -12.14 3.66
CA ASP A 221 -3.23 -11.33 4.89
C ASP A 221 -1.99 -10.42 5.03
N PRO A 222 -2.19 -9.08 5.07
CA PRO A 222 -1.10 -8.10 5.14
C PRO A 222 -0.30 -8.14 6.44
N LEU A 223 -0.95 -8.53 7.53
CA LEU A 223 -0.41 -8.45 8.87
C LEU A 223 0.09 -9.82 9.32
N ALA A 224 -0.65 -10.89 9.03
CA ALA A 224 -0.32 -12.28 9.35
C ALA A 224 0.33 -12.43 10.75
N ILE A 225 -0.21 -11.71 11.73
CA ILE A 225 0.41 -11.57 13.05
C ILE A 225 0.23 -12.88 13.81
N ALA A 226 1.35 -13.40 14.33
CA ALA A 226 1.31 -14.58 15.18
C ALA A 226 0.48 -14.28 16.43
N PRO A 227 -0.59 -15.04 16.70
CA PRO A 227 -1.46 -14.74 17.83
C PRO A 227 -0.73 -14.96 19.16
N PRO A 228 -1.08 -14.26 20.26
CA PRO A 228 -0.44 -14.46 21.57
C PRO A 228 -0.75 -15.84 22.11
N THR A 229 0.22 -16.49 22.77
CA THR A 229 -0.02 -17.81 23.39
C THR A 229 -1.08 -17.70 24.48
N PRO A 230 -2.24 -18.37 24.37
CA PRO A 230 -3.27 -18.30 25.39
C PRO A 230 -2.76 -18.87 26.71
N ALA A 231 -3.04 -18.19 27.83
CA ALA A 231 -2.73 -18.73 29.14
C ALA A 231 -3.65 -19.91 29.46
N LEU A 232 -3.09 -21.00 29.99
CA LEU A 232 -3.81 -22.25 30.26
C LEU A 232 -4.65 -22.22 31.54
N THR A 233 -4.75 -21.08 32.22
CA THR A 233 -5.63 -20.89 33.36
C THR A 233 -7.09 -20.73 32.90
N PRO A 234 -8.08 -21.28 33.62
CA PRO A 234 -9.48 -21.07 33.28
C PRO A 234 -9.85 -19.59 33.23
N ALA A 235 -10.66 -19.23 32.24
CA ALA A 235 -11.24 -17.91 32.10
C ALA A 235 -12.40 -17.73 33.09
N THR A 236 -12.60 -16.51 33.57
CA THR A 236 -13.68 -16.19 34.53
C THR A 236 -14.47 -14.97 34.09
N ALA A 237 -15.73 -14.83 34.53
CA ALA A 237 -16.48 -13.61 34.28
C ALA A 237 -15.88 -12.46 35.11
N ALA A 238 -15.82 -11.26 34.53
CA ALA A 238 -15.40 -10.06 35.25
C ALA A 238 -16.33 -9.80 36.44
N ALA A 239 -15.73 -9.63 37.63
CA ALA A 239 -16.46 -9.47 38.89
C ALA A 239 -16.74 -8.01 39.29
N GLY A 240 -16.24 -7.03 38.52
CA GLY A 240 -16.39 -5.62 38.87
C GLY A 240 -15.90 -4.64 37.79
N PRO A 241 -15.99 -3.33 38.08
CA PRO A 241 -15.76 -2.26 37.10
C PRO A 241 -14.28 -2.05 36.71
N LEU A 242 -13.34 -2.39 37.59
CA LEU A 242 -11.91 -2.33 37.32
C LEU A 242 -11.39 -3.74 37.04
N CYS A 243 -10.96 -3.98 35.81
CA CYS A 243 -10.47 -5.29 35.39
C CYS A 243 -8.95 -5.26 35.14
N VAL A 244 -8.26 -6.31 35.58
CA VAL A 244 -6.82 -6.50 35.42
C VAL A 244 -6.55 -7.44 34.23
N PRO A 245 -5.36 -7.40 33.60
CA PRO A 245 -5.02 -8.34 32.53
C PRO A 245 -5.18 -9.80 32.98
N GLY A 246 -5.76 -10.65 32.12
CA GLY A 246 -6.08 -12.03 32.48
C GLY A 246 -7.04 -12.72 31.51
N ASN A 247 -7.54 -13.88 31.92
CA ASN A 247 -8.44 -14.72 31.11
C ASN A 247 -9.90 -14.50 31.51
N TYR A 248 -10.74 -14.15 30.55
CA TYR A 248 -12.13 -13.78 30.78
C TYR A 248 -13.10 -14.55 29.90
N THR A 249 -14.18 -15.06 30.50
CA THR A 249 -15.34 -15.52 29.73
C THR A 249 -16.15 -14.30 29.27
N THR A 250 -16.35 -13.34 30.18
CA THR A 250 -16.96 -12.04 29.87
C THR A 250 -16.26 -10.89 30.61
N ILE A 251 -16.20 -9.73 29.96
CA ILE A 251 -15.68 -8.45 30.46
C ILE A 251 -16.76 -7.36 30.49
N THR A 252 -18.03 -7.71 30.31
CA THR A 252 -19.15 -6.77 30.23
C THR A 252 -19.41 -6.00 31.54
N ALA A 253 -18.92 -6.50 32.67
CA ALA A 253 -18.96 -5.80 33.96
C ALA A 253 -17.84 -4.74 34.11
N CYS A 254 -16.83 -4.76 33.24
CA CYS A 254 -15.71 -3.83 33.28
C CYS A 254 -16.15 -2.46 32.73
N THR A 255 -15.73 -1.38 33.41
CA THR A 255 -15.79 -0.01 32.91
C THR A 255 -14.39 0.54 32.62
N VAL A 256 -13.36 0.01 33.28
CA VAL A 256 -11.95 0.38 33.06
C VAL A 256 -11.08 -0.87 32.96
N LEU A 257 -10.28 -0.95 31.90
CA LEU A 257 -9.22 -1.95 31.75
C LEU A 257 -7.87 -1.31 32.03
N LEU A 258 -7.10 -1.92 32.93
CA LEU A 258 -5.69 -1.58 33.11
C LEU A 258 -4.87 -2.00 31.87
N PRO A 259 -3.70 -1.39 31.63
CA PRO A 259 -2.85 -1.77 30.51
C PRO A 259 -2.44 -3.25 30.58
N GLY A 260 -2.53 -3.97 29.45
CA GLY A 260 -2.10 -5.37 29.34
C GLY A 260 -2.95 -6.20 28.37
N ILE A 261 -2.83 -7.52 28.44
CA ILE A 261 -3.50 -8.46 27.53
C ILE A 261 -4.69 -9.10 28.23
N TYR A 262 -5.86 -9.04 27.60
CA TYR A 262 -7.10 -9.64 28.05
C TYR A 262 -7.47 -10.77 27.08
N VAL A 263 -7.35 -12.01 27.53
CA VAL A 263 -7.71 -13.20 26.74
C VAL A 263 -9.18 -13.49 26.96
N ILE A 264 -9.99 -13.37 25.92
CA ILE A 264 -11.45 -13.41 26.00
C ILE A 264 -11.98 -14.58 25.20
N VAL A 265 -12.76 -15.44 25.84
CA VAL A 265 -13.25 -16.70 25.25
C VAL A 265 -14.76 -16.81 25.15
N GLY A 266 -15.51 -15.77 25.53
CA GLY A 266 -16.96 -15.74 25.44
C GLY A 266 -17.50 -14.55 24.66
N ARG A 267 -18.83 -14.50 24.50
CA ARG A 267 -19.52 -13.39 23.82
C ARG A 267 -19.69 -12.21 24.77
N ASN A 268 -19.25 -11.03 24.34
CA ASN A 268 -19.28 -9.80 25.13
C ASN A 268 -20.16 -8.76 24.45
N VAL A 269 -21.34 -8.52 25.01
CA VAL A 269 -22.29 -7.54 24.49
C VAL A 269 -22.35 -6.35 25.45
N PHE A 270 -21.95 -5.19 24.98
CA PHE A 270 -22.02 -3.93 25.70
C PHE A 270 -23.29 -3.18 25.29
N THR A 271 -24.26 -3.09 26.19
CA THR A 271 -25.57 -2.44 25.92
C THR A 271 -25.84 -1.19 26.78
N GLY A 272 -25.12 -1.05 27.90
CA GLY A 272 -25.34 0.02 28.87
C GLY A 272 -24.61 1.32 28.53
N ALA A 273 -25.15 2.44 29.03
CA ALA A 273 -24.57 3.77 28.86
C ALA A 273 -23.25 4.01 29.64
N SER A 274 -22.77 3.01 30.39
CA SER A 274 -21.47 3.10 31.08
C SER A 274 -20.36 2.73 30.10
N PRO A 275 -19.46 3.66 29.75
CA PRO A 275 -18.41 3.39 28.77
C PRO A 275 -17.41 2.37 29.30
N LEU A 276 -17.05 1.38 28.47
CA LEU A 276 -15.81 0.63 28.68
C LEU A 276 -14.65 1.47 28.16
N VAL A 277 -13.73 1.86 29.04
CA VAL A 277 -12.52 2.61 28.68
C VAL A 277 -11.29 1.73 28.89
N ALA A 278 -10.46 1.60 27.86
CA ALA A 278 -9.23 0.85 27.91
C ALA A 278 -8.07 1.70 27.40
N ALA A 279 -7.07 1.94 28.24
CA ALA A 279 -5.88 2.72 27.89
C ALA A 279 -4.65 1.79 27.83
N GLY A 280 -4.28 1.34 26.64
CA GLY A 280 -3.13 0.43 26.46
C GLY A 280 -3.46 -1.04 26.72
N ALA A 281 -4.72 -1.44 26.53
CA ALA A 281 -5.14 -2.83 26.65
C ALA A 281 -5.30 -3.47 25.27
N LEU A 282 -4.91 -4.74 25.17
CA LEU A 282 -5.19 -5.59 24.02
C LEU A 282 -6.33 -6.55 24.38
N LEU A 283 -7.42 -6.49 23.62
CA LEU A 283 -8.49 -7.48 23.68
C LEU A 283 -8.18 -8.62 22.70
N PHE A 284 -7.80 -9.77 23.23
CA PHE A 284 -7.49 -10.97 22.45
C PHE A 284 -8.65 -11.96 22.51
N PHE A 285 -9.42 -12.08 21.44
CA PHE A 285 -10.54 -13.02 21.33
C PHE A 285 -10.07 -14.34 20.76
N THR A 286 -10.24 -15.40 21.54
CA THR A 286 -9.80 -16.75 21.19
C THR A 286 -10.79 -17.79 21.68
N CYS A 287 -10.50 -19.06 21.43
CA CYS A 287 -11.40 -20.15 21.71
C CYS A 287 -11.12 -20.76 23.09
N ALA A 288 -12.03 -21.60 23.59
CA ALA A 288 -11.81 -22.31 24.85
C ALA A 288 -12.29 -23.75 24.80
N ASN A 289 -11.69 -24.57 25.66
CA ASN A 289 -12.21 -25.89 26.04
C ASN A 289 -12.52 -25.85 27.54
N ALA A 290 -13.80 -25.97 27.91
CA ALA A 290 -14.23 -25.87 29.31
C ALA A 290 -13.65 -24.62 30.02
N ASP A 291 -13.85 -23.46 29.40
CA ASP A 291 -13.34 -22.14 29.83
C ASP A 291 -11.82 -21.97 29.85
N VAL A 292 -11.03 -23.01 29.55
CA VAL A 292 -9.57 -22.87 29.39
C VAL A 292 -9.27 -22.34 28.00
N PRO A 293 -8.64 -21.15 27.86
CA PRO A 293 -8.29 -20.59 26.56
C PRO A 293 -7.37 -21.50 25.75
N ARG A 294 -7.66 -21.60 24.46
CA ARG A 294 -6.90 -22.36 23.46
C ARG A 294 -6.93 -21.62 22.13
N ARG A 295 -6.01 -21.98 21.24
CA ARG A 295 -6.10 -21.62 19.83
C ARG A 295 -7.42 -22.08 19.24
N CYS A 296 -7.98 -21.27 18.35
CA CYS A 296 -9.11 -21.69 17.53
C CYS A 296 -8.65 -22.78 16.55
N SER A 297 -9.58 -23.66 16.19
CA SER A 297 -9.29 -24.79 15.31
C SER A 297 -9.53 -24.41 13.85
N THR A 298 -8.69 -24.95 12.97
CA THR A 298 -8.86 -24.81 11.52
C THR A 298 -10.19 -25.41 11.10
N GLY A 299 -11.11 -24.59 10.59
CA GLY A 299 -12.51 -24.95 10.36
C GLY A 299 -13.51 -23.95 10.95
N GLY A 300 -13.03 -22.99 11.73
CA GLY A 300 -13.80 -21.83 12.16
C GLY A 300 -14.57 -22.08 13.45
N ASP A 301 -13.92 -21.84 14.58
CA ASP A 301 -14.62 -21.74 15.86
C ASP A 301 -15.23 -20.33 15.98
N SER A 302 -16.51 -20.22 16.36
CA SER A 302 -17.21 -18.93 16.48
C SER A 302 -17.35 -18.48 17.95
N VAL A 303 -16.26 -18.61 18.71
CA VAL A 303 -16.23 -18.40 20.16
C VAL A 303 -15.32 -17.22 20.49
N GLY A 304 -15.72 -16.40 21.46
CA GLY A 304 -15.00 -15.17 21.80
C GLY A 304 -15.35 -14.04 20.82
N SER A 305 -16.22 -13.12 21.23
CA SER A 305 -16.62 -12.00 20.37
C SER A 305 -16.95 -10.75 21.16
N ILE A 306 -16.96 -9.61 20.46
CA ILE A 306 -17.38 -8.31 20.96
C ILE A 306 -18.53 -7.73 20.13
N GLU A 307 -19.49 -7.17 20.84
CA GLU A 307 -20.68 -6.52 20.31
C GLU A 307 -20.98 -5.24 21.11
N VAL A 308 -21.22 -4.14 20.42
CA VAL A 308 -21.57 -2.83 20.99
C VAL A 308 -22.95 -2.44 20.46
N ALA A 309 -23.97 -2.63 21.28
CA ALA A 309 -25.37 -2.52 20.89
C ALA A 309 -26.14 -1.52 21.76
N GLY A 310 -27.33 -1.11 21.32
CA GLY A 310 -28.17 -0.14 22.04
C GLY A 310 -27.41 1.14 22.42
N THR A 311 -27.42 1.50 23.71
CA THR A 311 -26.69 2.69 24.20
C THR A 311 -25.24 2.39 24.62
N GLY A 312 -24.72 1.21 24.27
CA GLY A 312 -23.37 0.78 24.58
C GLY A 312 -22.33 1.75 24.04
N THR A 313 -21.34 2.08 24.87
CA THR A 313 -20.19 2.87 24.43
C THR A 313 -18.88 2.20 24.82
N ILE A 314 -17.92 2.14 23.90
CA ILE A 314 -16.56 1.67 24.18
C ILE A 314 -15.52 2.64 23.63
N ALA A 315 -14.42 2.80 24.37
CA ALA A 315 -13.27 3.59 23.97
C ALA A 315 -12.00 2.78 24.24
N LEU A 316 -11.39 2.26 23.17
CA LEU A 316 -10.21 1.40 23.25
C LEU A 316 -8.99 2.14 22.73
N THR A 317 -7.89 2.10 23.48
CA THR A 317 -6.57 2.52 23.02
C THR A 317 -5.65 1.32 23.03
N GLY A 318 -5.09 1.00 21.87
CA GLY A 318 -4.31 -0.22 21.66
C GLY A 318 -3.04 -0.29 22.49
N SER A 319 -2.63 -1.53 22.76
CA SER A 319 -1.39 -1.87 23.44
C SER A 319 -0.24 -2.02 22.44
N THR A 320 0.99 -1.74 22.87
CA THR A 320 2.20 -2.02 22.09
C THR A 320 2.78 -3.41 22.38
N ALA A 321 2.06 -4.25 23.11
CA ALA A 321 2.57 -5.53 23.64
C ALA A 321 2.90 -6.58 22.55
N LEU A 322 2.23 -6.56 21.39
CA LEU A 322 2.36 -7.59 20.34
C LEU A 322 2.67 -7.05 18.93
N GLY A 323 2.97 -5.75 18.77
CA GLY A 323 3.20 -5.16 17.44
C GLY A 323 2.90 -3.65 17.40
N PRO A 324 2.55 -3.10 16.22
CA PRO A 324 1.92 -1.76 16.16
C PRO A 324 0.69 -1.75 17.07
N ARG A 325 0.23 -0.55 17.46
CA ARG A 325 -0.66 -0.30 18.61
C ARG A 325 -2.01 -1.06 18.50
N LEU A 326 -2.05 -2.36 18.78
CA LEU A 326 -3.19 -3.27 18.59
C LEU A 326 -4.20 -3.11 19.73
N ALA A 327 -5.46 -2.85 19.38
CA ALA A 327 -6.55 -2.74 20.35
C ALA A 327 -7.41 -4.00 20.39
N VAL A 328 -7.74 -4.56 19.23
CA VAL A 328 -8.60 -5.72 19.08
C VAL A 328 -7.89 -6.74 18.21
N PHE A 329 -7.76 -7.96 18.71
CA PHE A 329 -7.15 -9.07 18.00
C PHE A 329 -8.04 -10.30 18.14
N TYR A 330 -8.48 -10.85 17.03
CA TYR A 330 -9.10 -12.17 16.98
C TYR A 330 -8.07 -13.20 16.56
N ASP A 331 -8.11 -14.37 17.17
CA ASP A 331 -7.36 -15.53 16.71
C ASP A 331 -7.63 -15.74 15.19
N PRO A 332 -6.61 -16.02 14.36
CA PRO A 332 -6.79 -16.10 12.92
C PRO A 332 -7.80 -17.12 12.43
N ASP A 333 -8.12 -18.13 13.26
CA ASP A 333 -9.13 -19.15 12.97
C ASP A 333 -10.49 -18.88 13.67
N ASN A 334 -10.67 -17.72 14.32
CA ASN A 334 -11.93 -17.32 14.95
C ASN A 334 -12.87 -16.67 13.93
N THR A 335 -14.02 -17.31 13.69
CA THR A 335 -15.06 -16.86 12.75
C THR A 335 -16.21 -16.12 13.42
N ALA A 336 -16.12 -15.87 14.73
CA ALA A 336 -17.15 -15.11 15.45
C ALA A 336 -17.27 -13.68 14.87
N PRO A 337 -18.49 -13.12 14.77
CA PRO A 337 -18.67 -11.81 14.17
C PRO A 337 -18.01 -10.71 15.01
N LEU A 338 -17.52 -9.67 14.33
CA LEU A 338 -17.04 -8.44 14.92
C LEU A 338 -18.14 -7.37 14.82
N ARG A 339 -18.74 -6.99 15.95
CA ARG A 339 -19.90 -6.08 16.00
C ARG A 339 -19.61 -4.80 16.77
N LEU A 340 -18.71 -3.99 16.25
CA LEU A 340 -18.36 -2.72 16.90
C LEU A 340 -19.27 -1.55 16.49
N CYS A 341 -20.06 -1.72 15.43
CA CYS A 341 -20.95 -0.71 14.87
C CYS A 341 -22.39 -1.25 14.71
N ASP A 342 -22.87 -2.02 15.70
CA ASP A 342 -24.24 -2.52 15.70
C ASP A 342 -25.20 -1.35 15.97
N ASP A 343 -25.58 -1.05 17.21
CA ASP A 343 -26.41 0.13 17.52
C ASP A 343 -25.74 1.13 18.48
N GLY A 344 -24.58 0.78 19.03
CA GLY A 344 -23.85 1.64 19.96
C GLY A 344 -22.74 2.47 19.31
N LEU A 345 -21.90 3.08 20.15
CA LEU A 345 -20.74 3.88 19.75
C LEU A 345 -19.44 3.20 20.16
N ALA A 346 -18.55 2.94 19.20
CA ALA A 346 -17.21 2.44 19.45
C ALA A 346 -16.15 3.40 18.93
N THR A 347 -15.16 3.71 19.75
CA THR A 347 -13.95 4.41 19.31
C THR A 347 -12.73 3.54 19.58
N VAL A 348 -11.96 3.26 18.54
CA VAL A 348 -10.76 2.40 18.61
C VAL A 348 -9.55 3.18 18.13
N THR A 349 -8.63 3.46 19.04
CA THR A 349 -7.34 4.09 18.81
C THR A 349 -6.27 3.02 18.86
N GLY A 350 -6.28 2.14 17.86
CA GLY A 350 -5.34 1.05 17.67
C GLY A 350 -5.79 0.09 16.57
N ASP A 351 -4.87 -0.74 16.09
CA ASP A 351 -5.15 -1.67 15.01
C ASP A 351 -6.21 -2.70 15.43
N VAL A 352 -7.12 -3.01 14.51
CA VAL A 352 -8.17 -4.02 14.64
C VAL A 352 -7.85 -5.14 13.66
N TYR A 353 -7.53 -6.32 14.19
CA TYR A 353 -7.13 -7.48 13.42
C TYR A 353 -8.07 -8.65 13.68
N ALA A 354 -8.88 -9.02 12.68
CA ALA A 354 -9.81 -10.13 12.75
C ALA A 354 -9.96 -10.84 11.39
N PRO A 355 -8.90 -11.54 10.93
CA PRO A 355 -8.76 -11.98 9.53
C PRO A 355 -9.76 -13.07 9.10
N ALA A 356 -10.34 -13.84 10.02
CA ALA A 356 -11.41 -14.82 9.70
C ALA A 356 -12.81 -14.36 10.15
N ALA A 357 -12.91 -13.24 10.86
CA ALA A 357 -14.19 -12.73 11.34
C ALA A 357 -14.92 -11.92 10.27
N THR A 358 -16.24 -12.05 10.24
CA THR A 358 -17.10 -11.13 9.49
C THR A 358 -17.41 -9.93 10.35
N MET A 359 -17.05 -8.74 9.88
CA MET A 359 -17.49 -7.48 10.47
C MET A 359 -18.93 -7.20 10.06
N ASP A 360 -19.80 -7.06 11.06
CA ASP A 360 -21.23 -6.88 10.87
C ASP A 360 -21.58 -5.39 11.00
N THR A 361 -22.06 -4.81 9.91
CA THR A 361 -22.43 -3.40 9.78
C THR A 361 -23.94 -3.22 9.62
N SER A 362 -24.75 -4.24 9.96
CA SER A 362 -26.19 -4.24 9.70
C SER A 362 -27.02 -3.32 10.60
N GLY A 363 -26.46 -2.85 11.72
CA GLY A 363 -27.12 -1.94 12.66
C GLY A 363 -27.04 -0.45 12.25
N SER A 364 -27.25 0.44 13.22
CA SER A 364 -27.31 1.91 13.05
C SER A 364 -26.25 2.70 13.83
N GLY A 365 -25.29 2.01 14.44
CA GLY A 365 -24.26 2.56 15.31
C GLY A 365 -23.06 3.17 14.57
N ASN A 366 -22.17 3.77 15.35
CA ASN A 366 -20.99 4.45 14.84
C ASN A 366 -19.71 3.78 15.35
N LEU A 367 -18.77 3.54 14.44
CA LEU A 367 -17.42 3.09 14.76
C LEU A 367 -16.38 4.07 14.20
N ASP A 368 -15.58 4.64 15.08
CA ASP A 368 -14.44 5.49 14.73
C ASP A 368 -13.13 4.75 15.02
N ILE A 369 -12.35 4.49 13.98
CA ILE A 369 -11.01 3.88 14.06
C ILE A 369 -9.98 4.96 13.78
N VAL A 370 -9.11 5.27 14.75
CA VAL A 370 -8.23 6.46 14.71
C VAL A 370 -6.76 6.06 14.73
N ASN A 371 -6.00 6.56 13.76
CA ASN A 371 -4.57 6.29 13.54
C ASN A 371 -4.25 4.79 13.55
N SER A 372 -5.03 4.01 12.81
CA SER A 372 -5.04 2.56 12.92
C SER A 372 -5.44 1.86 11.62
N LEU A 373 -5.07 0.59 11.52
CA LEU A 373 -5.40 -0.33 10.44
C LEU A 373 -6.57 -1.24 10.83
N LEU A 374 -7.41 -1.58 9.85
CA LEU A 374 -8.48 -2.57 9.98
C LEU A 374 -8.22 -3.74 9.02
N VAL A 375 -8.13 -4.95 9.55
CA VAL A 375 -8.08 -6.19 8.76
C VAL A 375 -9.21 -7.10 9.20
N VAL A 376 -10.08 -7.46 8.26
CA VAL A 376 -11.25 -8.31 8.51
C VAL A 376 -11.40 -9.39 7.45
N GLY A 377 -12.01 -10.52 7.80
CA GLY A 377 -12.28 -11.60 6.86
C GLY A 377 -13.31 -11.20 5.81
N ALA A 378 -14.44 -10.64 6.24
CA ALA A 378 -15.49 -10.15 5.37
C ALA A 378 -16.22 -8.98 6.01
N ILE A 379 -16.97 -8.22 5.21
CA ILE A 379 -17.95 -7.24 5.70
C ILE A 379 -19.34 -7.71 5.29
N SER A 380 -20.27 -7.72 6.23
CA SER A 380 -21.67 -8.04 5.97
C SER A 380 -22.56 -6.96 6.57
N GLY A 381 -23.27 -6.26 5.70
CA GLY A 381 -24.22 -5.22 6.04
C GLY A 381 -25.66 -5.67 5.83
N GLY A 382 -26.57 -4.79 6.23
CA GLY A 382 -28.00 -5.03 6.16
C GLY A 382 -28.78 -3.76 5.87
N GLY A 383 -30.03 -3.70 6.34
CA GLY A 383 -30.90 -2.55 6.14
C GLY A 383 -30.50 -1.29 6.93
N GLY A 384 -29.73 -1.45 8.01
CA GLY A 384 -29.27 -0.36 8.85
C GLY A 384 -28.19 0.51 8.20
N ARG A 385 -28.03 1.72 8.75
CA ARG A 385 -27.13 2.77 8.24
C ARG A 385 -26.01 3.04 9.24
N SER A 386 -25.27 2.00 9.60
CA SER A 386 -24.10 2.17 10.45
C SER A 386 -23.04 3.02 9.74
N ARG A 387 -22.28 3.78 10.53
CA ARG A 387 -21.16 4.60 10.04
C ARG A 387 -19.86 4.04 10.57
N VAL A 388 -18.97 3.66 9.66
CA VAL A 388 -17.59 3.30 9.97
C VAL A 388 -16.67 4.37 9.42
N SER A 389 -15.92 5.04 10.29
CA SER A 389 -14.94 6.06 9.93
C SER A 389 -13.56 5.59 10.34
N LEU A 390 -12.62 5.52 9.40
CA LEU A 390 -11.23 5.20 9.66
C LEU A 390 -10.34 6.38 9.27
N THR A 391 -9.50 6.83 10.21
CA THR A 391 -8.41 7.76 9.94
C THR A 391 -7.10 7.03 10.10
N PHE A 392 -6.29 6.99 9.04
CA PHE A 392 -4.99 6.36 9.03
C PHE A 392 -3.89 7.42 9.06
N ALA A 393 -2.97 7.30 10.01
CA ALA A 393 -1.78 8.13 10.13
C ALA A 393 -0.59 7.21 10.42
N GLY A 394 0.00 6.64 9.38
CA GLY A 394 1.08 5.67 9.50
C GLY A 394 1.63 5.25 8.14
N THR A 395 2.54 4.28 8.12
CA THR A 395 2.96 3.61 6.87
C THR A 395 2.13 2.32 6.77
N PRO A 396 1.28 2.13 5.75
CA PRO A 396 0.49 0.90 5.65
C PRO A 396 1.43 -0.29 5.45
N PRO A 397 1.11 -1.47 6.01
CA PRO A 397 1.88 -2.68 5.72
C PRO A 397 1.86 -2.92 4.22
N THR A 398 3.04 -3.10 3.64
CA THR A 398 3.19 -3.33 2.20
C THR A 398 2.92 -4.81 1.96
N VAL A 399 1.80 -5.16 1.34
CA VAL A 399 1.55 -6.53 0.90
C VAL A 399 2.32 -6.75 -0.37
N THR A 400 3.10 -7.83 -0.40
CA THR A 400 3.69 -8.34 -1.64
C THR A 400 2.56 -8.75 -2.57
N SER A 401 2.23 -7.90 -3.54
CA SER A 401 1.60 -8.39 -4.77
C SER A 401 2.53 -9.45 -5.37
N ALA A 402 1.96 -10.48 -5.99
CA ALA A 402 2.72 -11.46 -6.77
C ALA A 402 3.51 -10.80 -7.92
N LYS A 403 3.24 -9.52 -8.24
CA LYS A 403 3.85 -8.77 -9.31
C LYS A 403 4.49 -7.49 -8.78
N PRO A 404 5.75 -7.17 -9.16
CA PRO A 404 6.39 -5.91 -8.80
C PRO A 404 5.79 -4.71 -9.57
N PRO A 405 5.95 -3.47 -9.07
CA PRO A 405 5.55 -2.26 -9.77
C PRO A 405 6.07 -2.25 -11.21
N THR A 406 5.17 -2.05 -12.16
CA THR A 406 5.47 -2.09 -13.60
C THR A 406 5.89 -0.71 -14.13
N LEU A 407 7.05 -0.65 -14.76
CA LEU A 407 7.47 0.49 -15.58
C LEU A 407 6.59 0.57 -16.84
N THR A 408 5.94 1.71 -17.06
CA THR A 408 5.30 2.05 -18.33
C THR A 408 6.37 2.64 -19.25
N LYS A 409 6.74 1.92 -20.30
CA LYS A 409 7.70 2.36 -21.33
C LYS A 409 7.06 3.24 -22.38
#